data_AF-A0A8H6HZZ5-F1
#
_entry.id   AF-A0A8H6HZZ5-F1
#
_cell.length_a   1.000
_cell.length_b   1.000
_cell.length_c   1.000
_cell.angle_alpha   90.00
_cell.angle_beta   90.00
_cell.angle_gamma   90.00
#
_symmetry.space_group_name_H-M   'P 1'
#
loop_
_entity.id
_entity.type
_entity.pdbx_description
1 polymer ?
#
loop_
_entity_poly.entity_id
_entity_poly.type
_entity_poly.pdbx_seq_one_letter_code
_entity_poly.pdbx_strand_id
1 'polypeptide(L)'
;MPSSYAHYSLVATPHILGRFMMGRDISPLHAGMLVGIAILTTLNVARFLLNVGYLYRIGKAAQLLAVQGNGVPRDIPILIQQAMMVFEPTERYGLHDVQDWESLAPGSGWIKLTSGNTSWPFAVTIYHQLHCLNFMRYDLTQSKKGVKPTKDVLEHAGHCYNYVRMGIVCGSDITLEPRIVEEVGCNNPAPPALGVPHICRDWTQIREFVGENYHRNIDYLIRSTG
;
A
#
# COMPACT_ATOMS: atom_id res chain seq x y z
N MET A 1 54.92 11.10 86.57
CA MET A 1 55.16 9.65 86.70
C MET A 1 53.82 8.95 86.84
N PRO A 2 53.52 7.85 86.14
CA PRO A 2 53.84 7.51 84.76
C PRO A 2 52.59 7.39 83.86
N SER A 3 52.84 7.49 82.56
CA SER A 3 51.94 7.15 81.45
C SER A 3 51.72 5.64 81.37
N SER A 4 50.48 5.19 81.17
CA SER A 4 50.17 3.80 80.81
C SER A 4 49.66 3.77 79.37
N TYR A 5 50.55 3.38 78.47
CA TYR A 5 50.25 3.13 77.06
C TYR A 5 49.43 1.85 76.90
N ALA A 6 48.39 1.94 76.09
CA ALA A 6 47.52 0.83 75.70
C ALA A 6 48.25 -0.13 74.75
N HIS A 7 48.27 -1.42 75.10
CA HIS A 7 48.62 -2.50 74.17
C HIS A 7 47.38 -2.90 73.38
N TYR A 8 47.39 -2.62 72.06
CA TYR A 8 46.46 -3.19 71.10
C TYR A 8 46.89 -4.63 70.78
N SER A 9 46.06 -5.61 71.14
CA SER A 9 46.15 -6.96 70.58
C SER A 9 45.26 -7.06 69.35
N LEU A 10 45.87 -7.14 68.18
CA LEU A 10 45.21 -7.53 66.92
C LEU A 10 44.78 -8.99 67.02
N VAL A 11 43.52 -9.24 67.38
CA VAL A 11 42.87 -10.53 67.14
C VAL A 11 42.28 -10.48 65.74
N ALA A 12 42.91 -11.19 64.81
CA ALA A 12 42.36 -11.42 63.49
C ALA A 12 41.11 -12.31 63.61
N THR A 13 39.93 -11.76 63.31
CA THR A 13 38.69 -12.53 63.12
C THR A 13 38.53 -12.88 61.64
N PRO A 14 38.60 -14.16 61.22
CA PRO A 14 38.38 -14.54 59.84
C PRO A 14 36.96 -15.09 59.68
N HIS A 15 35.94 -14.23 59.56
CA HIS A 15 34.60 -14.68 59.15
C HIS A 15 33.87 -13.62 58.31
N ILE A 16 34.49 -13.23 57.19
CA ILE A 16 33.78 -12.66 56.04
C ILE A 16 34.11 -13.57 54.85
N LEU A 17 33.37 -14.68 54.71
CA LEU A 17 33.24 -15.51 53.49
C LEU A 17 32.52 -16.80 53.90
N GLY A 18 31.18 -16.82 53.83
CA GLY A 18 30.43 -18.05 54.13
C GLY A 18 28.95 -17.89 54.40
N ARG A 19 28.22 -17.06 53.64
CA ARG A 19 26.74 -17.12 53.61
C ARG A 19 26.12 -16.53 52.34
N PHE A 20 26.65 -16.92 51.20
CA PHE A 20 25.90 -16.95 49.94
C PHE A 20 25.72 -18.43 49.61
N MET A 21 24.50 -18.84 49.22
CA MET A 21 24.00 -20.23 49.09
C MET A 21 23.25 -20.78 50.32
N MET A 22 22.11 -20.16 50.66
CA MET A 22 20.96 -20.93 51.14
C MET A 22 19.99 -21.07 49.97
N GLY A 23 19.84 -22.29 49.46
CA GLY A 23 18.79 -22.62 48.49
C GLY A 23 17.43 -22.37 49.12
N ARG A 24 16.63 -21.48 48.52
CA ARG A 24 15.19 -21.43 48.81
C ARG A 24 14.56 -22.60 48.05
N ASP A 25 14.11 -23.61 48.77
CA ASP A 25 13.33 -24.70 48.19
C ASP A 25 12.06 -24.12 47.56
N ILE A 26 11.95 -24.26 46.24
CA ILE A 26 10.79 -23.82 45.47
C ILE A 26 9.63 -24.75 45.85
N SER A 27 8.53 -24.20 46.38
CA SER A 27 7.39 -25.04 46.74
C SER A 27 6.81 -25.72 45.48
N PRO A 28 6.24 -26.94 45.59
CA PRO A 28 5.74 -27.70 44.44
C PRO A 28 4.69 -26.94 43.61
N LEU A 29 3.93 -26.04 44.23
CA LEU A 29 3.00 -25.13 43.54
C LEU A 29 3.73 -24.16 42.62
N HIS A 30 4.80 -23.51 43.10
CA HIS A 30 5.59 -22.57 42.31
C HIS A 30 6.33 -23.31 41.17
N ALA A 31 6.85 -24.51 41.44
CA ALA A 31 7.46 -25.36 40.41
C ALA A 31 6.44 -25.73 39.32
N GLY A 32 5.22 -26.13 39.70
CA GLY A 32 4.13 -26.42 38.75
C GLY A 32 3.72 -25.21 37.92
N MET A 33 3.64 -24.02 38.53
CA MET A 33 3.33 -22.78 37.82
C MET A 33 4.41 -22.40 36.81
N LEU A 34 5.69 -22.55 37.16
CA LEU A 34 6.81 -22.29 36.25
C LEU A 34 6.81 -23.25 35.05
N VAL A 35 6.52 -24.53 35.26
CA VAL A 35 6.36 -25.52 34.18
C VAL A 35 5.19 -25.16 33.27
N GLY A 36 4.04 -24.79 33.84
CA GLY A 36 2.87 -24.35 33.08
C GLY A 36 3.16 -23.13 32.20
N ILE A 37 3.84 -22.12 32.77
CA ILE A 37 4.29 -20.94 32.02
C ILE A 37 5.24 -21.34 30.89
N ALA A 38 6.25 -22.18 31.17
CA ALA A 38 7.22 -22.62 30.18
C ALA A 38 6.57 -23.36 28.99
N ILE A 39 5.58 -24.22 29.27
CA ILE A 39 4.81 -24.92 28.23
C ILE A 39 4.01 -23.91 27.39
N LEU A 40 3.27 -22.99 28.02
CA LEU A 40 2.47 -21.99 27.31
C LEU A 40 3.35 -21.06 26.47
N THR A 41 4.49 -20.61 26.99
CA THR A 41 5.44 -19.78 26.23
C THR A 41 6.01 -20.55 25.05
N THR A 42 6.37 -21.83 25.23
CA THR A 42 6.89 -22.67 24.15
C THR A 42 5.86 -22.86 23.04
N LEU A 43 4.60 -23.14 23.40
CA LEU A 43 3.50 -23.26 22.44
C LEU A 43 3.22 -21.94 21.71
N ASN A 44 3.25 -20.81 22.41
CA ASN A 44 3.08 -19.49 21.79
C ASN A 44 4.21 -19.16 20.82
N VAL A 45 5.46 -19.45 21.18
CA VAL A 45 6.62 -19.26 20.30
C VAL A 45 6.52 -20.19 19.09
N ALA A 46 6.19 -21.46 19.28
CA ALA A 46 6.00 -22.40 18.18
C ALA A 46 4.90 -21.94 17.22
N ARG A 47 3.75 -21.49 17.73
CA ARG A 47 2.66 -20.95 16.92
C ARG A 47 3.08 -19.68 16.18
N PHE A 48 3.83 -18.78 16.82
CA PHE A 48 4.37 -17.59 16.17
C PHE A 48 5.28 -17.96 15.00
N LEU A 49 6.21 -18.92 15.19
CA LEU A 49 7.10 -19.39 14.13
C LEU A 49 6.34 -20.04 12.97
N LEU A 50 5.30 -20.84 13.26
CA LEU A 50 4.43 -21.42 12.23
C LEU A 50 3.67 -20.34 11.46
N ASN A 51 3.13 -19.33 12.14
CA ASN A 51 2.44 -18.20 11.50
C ASN A 51 3.39 -17.40 10.60
N VAL A 52 4.62 -17.11 11.08
CA VAL A 52 5.65 -16.43 10.27
C VAL A 52 6.02 -17.27 9.06
N GLY A 53 6.21 -18.58 9.23
CA GLY A 53 6.49 -19.49 8.12
C GLY A 53 5.35 -19.56 7.11
N TYR A 54 4.10 -19.53 7.57
CA TYR A 54 2.92 -19.49 6.71
C TYR A 54 2.83 -18.18 5.93
N LEU A 55 3.01 -17.03 6.58
CA LEU A 55 3.04 -15.71 5.95
C LEU A 55 4.16 -15.61 4.91
N TYR A 56 5.35 -16.15 5.21
CA TYR A 56 6.45 -16.19 4.26
C TYR A 56 6.11 -17.01 3.00
N ARG A 57 5.45 -18.16 3.17
CA ARG A 57 5.01 -18.98 2.04
C ARG A 57 3.96 -18.28 1.18
N ILE A 58 2.99 -17.61 1.80
CA ILE A 58 2.00 -16.79 1.09
C ILE A 58 2.69 -15.66 0.32
N GLY A 59 3.63 -14.94 0.95
CA GLY A 59 4.38 -13.86 0.30
C GLY A 59 5.13 -14.34 -0.95
N LYS A 60 5.80 -15.49 -0.86
CA LYS A 60 6.50 -16.09 -2.01
C LYS A 60 5.52 -16.51 -3.12
N ALA A 61 4.38 -17.10 -2.77
CA ALA A 61 3.35 -17.48 -3.75
C ALA A 61 2.72 -16.24 -4.43
N ALA A 62 2.46 -15.18 -3.66
CA ALA A 62 1.96 -13.91 -4.18
C ALA A 62 2.96 -13.25 -5.14
N GLN A 63 4.26 -13.29 -4.82
CA GLN A 63 5.31 -12.81 -5.73
C GLN A 63 5.36 -13.58 -7.05
N LEU A 64 5.17 -14.92 -7.01
CA LEU A 64 5.14 -15.74 -8.21
C LEU A 64 3.91 -15.45 -9.09
N LEU A 65 2.77 -15.10 -8.49
CA LEU A 65 1.57 -14.66 -9.21
C LEU A 65 1.67 -13.21 -9.72
N ALA A 66 2.55 -12.41 -9.13
CA ALA A 66 2.79 -11.02 -9.51
C ALA A 66 3.79 -10.85 -10.65
N VAL A 67 4.31 -11.94 -11.24
CA VAL A 67 5.23 -11.91 -12.38
C VAL A 67 4.63 -12.73 -13.53
N GLN A 68 4.40 -12.10 -14.67
CA GLN A 68 3.97 -12.76 -15.89
C GLN A 68 5.03 -13.77 -16.36
N GLY A 69 4.64 -14.78 -17.15
CA GLY A 69 5.54 -15.83 -17.64
C GLY A 69 6.75 -15.33 -18.47
N ASN A 70 6.75 -14.07 -18.89
CA ASN A 70 7.84 -13.37 -19.58
C ASN A 70 8.81 -12.62 -18.63
N GLY A 71 8.63 -12.73 -17.30
CA GLY A 71 9.46 -12.04 -16.30
C GLY A 71 9.09 -10.57 -16.05
N VAL A 72 7.96 -10.10 -16.58
CA VAL A 72 7.42 -8.75 -16.35
C VAL A 72 6.49 -8.76 -15.14
N PRO A 73 6.62 -7.83 -14.19
CA PRO A 73 5.65 -7.71 -13.09
C PRO A 73 4.23 -7.44 -13.61
N ARG A 74 3.23 -8.05 -12.98
CA ARG A 74 1.82 -7.77 -13.22
C ARG A 74 1.43 -6.41 -12.65
N ASP A 75 1.96 -6.06 -11.46
CA ASP A 75 1.60 -4.86 -10.72
C ASP A 75 2.83 -3.95 -10.52
N ILE A 76 2.60 -2.68 -10.18
CA ILE A 76 3.70 -1.81 -9.72
C ILE A 76 4.40 -2.44 -8.49
N PRO A 77 5.74 -2.31 -8.37
CA PRO A 77 6.52 -3.02 -7.36
C PRO A 77 6.50 -2.34 -5.99
N ILE A 78 5.33 -1.90 -5.52
CA ILE A 78 5.14 -1.32 -4.18
C ILE A 78 3.98 -2.00 -3.45
N LEU A 79 4.12 -2.12 -2.12
CA LEU A 79 3.03 -2.58 -1.27
C LEU A 79 2.12 -1.39 -0.96
N ILE A 80 0.86 -1.48 -1.37
CA ILE A 80 -0.10 -0.39 -1.18
C ILE A 80 -1.04 -0.75 -0.04
N GLN A 81 -1.23 0.21 0.86
CA GLN A 81 -2.14 0.07 1.98
C GLN A 81 -3.58 0.23 1.55
N GLN A 82 -4.48 -0.38 2.30
CA GLN A 82 -5.91 -0.11 2.16
C GLN A 82 -6.21 1.28 2.72
N ALA A 83 -7.10 1.99 2.05
CA ALA A 83 -7.59 3.30 2.45
C ALA A 83 -9.12 3.28 2.40
N MET A 84 -9.76 4.22 3.08
CA MET A 84 -11.19 4.47 2.91
C MET A 84 -11.36 5.83 2.27
N MET A 85 -12.32 5.94 1.35
CA MET A 85 -12.69 7.20 0.72
C MET A 85 -14.19 7.42 0.89
N VAL A 86 -14.55 8.61 1.37
CA VAL A 86 -15.93 9.10 1.34
C VAL A 86 -16.12 9.85 0.03
N PHE A 87 -17.18 9.53 -0.70
CA PHE A 87 -17.50 10.22 -1.95
C PHE A 87 -18.25 11.49 -1.61
N GLU A 88 -17.63 12.63 -1.92
CA GLU A 88 -18.19 13.95 -1.69
C GLU A 88 -18.47 14.64 -3.03
N PRO A 89 -19.59 15.38 -3.14
CA PRO A 89 -19.81 16.27 -4.27
C PRO A 89 -18.65 17.26 -4.41
N THR A 90 -18.27 17.59 -5.64
CA THR A 90 -17.21 18.56 -5.90
C THR A 90 -17.60 19.48 -7.05
N GLU A 91 -17.24 20.75 -6.93
CA GLU A 91 -17.33 21.74 -8.00
C GLU A 91 -16.18 21.61 -9.01
N ARG A 92 -15.13 20.85 -8.67
CA ARG A 92 -14.01 20.54 -9.56
C ARG A 92 -14.35 19.41 -10.52
N TYR A 93 -13.54 19.28 -11.57
CA TYR A 93 -13.70 18.25 -12.60
C TYR A 93 -15.06 18.34 -13.32
N GLY A 94 -15.58 19.55 -13.50
CA GLY A 94 -16.71 19.79 -14.39
C GLY A 94 -16.43 19.31 -15.81
N LEU A 95 -17.48 19.11 -16.61
CA LEU A 95 -17.33 18.59 -17.97
C LEU A 95 -16.43 19.45 -18.86
N HIS A 96 -16.24 20.74 -18.54
CA HIS A 96 -15.40 21.65 -19.31
C HIS A 96 -14.05 21.98 -18.65
N ASP A 97 -13.76 21.43 -17.47
CA ASP A 97 -12.56 21.77 -16.69
C ASP A 97 -11.34 20.96 -17.15
N VAL A 98 -10.85 21.26 -18.35
CA VAL A 98 -9.79 20.49 -19.02
C VAL A 98 -8.57 20.30 -18.11
N GLN A 99 -8.10 21.36 -17.45
CA GLN A 99 -6.90 21.32 -16.62
C GLN A 99 -7.08 20.43 -15.39
N ASP A 100 -8.26 20.46 -14.76
CA ASP A 100 -8.54 19.61 -13.60
C ASP A 100 -8.51 18.14 -14.03
N TRP A 101 -9.15 17.77 -15.16
CA TRP A 101 -9.12 16.41 -15.68
C TRP A 101 -7.73 15.92 -16.09
N GLU A 102 -6.90 16.79 -16.69
CA GLU A 102 -5.52 16.47 -17.04
C GLU A 102 -4.63 16.29 -15.80
N SER A 103 -4.94 16.95 -14.68
CA SER A 103 -4.15 16.86 -13.43
C SER A 103 -4.27 15.53 -12.68
N LEU A 104 -5.22 14.67 -13.08
CA LEU A 104 -5.52 13.39 -12.42
C LEU A 104 -4.39 12.37 -12.57
N ALA A 105 -3.63 12.43 -13.65
CA ALA A 105 -2.46 11.60 -13.85
C ALA A 105 -1.18 12.40 -13.55
N PRO A 106 -0.22 11.86 -12.77
CA PRO A 106 1.10 12.44 -12.69
C PRO A 106 1.82 12.25 -14.04
N GLY A 107 2.13 13.36 -14.72
CA GLY A 107 2.71 13.33 -16.06
C GLY A 107 1.76 12.69 -17.06
N SER A 108 2.22 11.67 -17.79
CA SER A 108 1.37 10.92 -18.72
C SER A 108 0.65 9.71 -18.09
N GLY A 109 0.92 9.38 -16.82
CA GLY A 109 0.45 8.15 -16.18
C GLY A 109 1.20 6.88 -16.61
N TRP A 110 2.23 7.02 -17.45
CA TRP A 110 3.12 5.93 -17.86
C TRP A 110 4.34 5.84 -16.96
N ILE A 111 4.82 4.61 -16.76
CA ILE A 111 6.06 4.33 -16.06
C ILE A 111 7.01 3.51 -16.91
N LYS A 112 8.29 3.60 -16.59
CA LYS A 112 9.32 2.70 -17.09
C LYS A 112 9.63 1.65 -16.02
N LEU A 113 9.59 0.38 -16.42
CA LEU A 113 10.13 -0.72 -15.61
C LEU A 113 11.21 -1.45 -16.39
N THR A 114 12.23 -1.88 -15.66
CA THR A 114 13.37 -2.63 -16.19
C THR A 114 13.37 -4.03 -15.59
N SER A 115 13.42 -5.05 -16.44
CA SER A 115 13.59 -6.45 -16.04
C SER A 115 14.77 -7.03 -16.83
N GLY A 116 15.78 -7.53 -16.11
CA GLY A 116 17.06 -7.88 -16.71
C GLY A 116 17.71 -6.68 -17.42
N ASN A 117 18.03 -6.85 -18.70
CA ASN A 117 18.66 -5.82 -19.54
C ASN A 117 17.65 -5.04 -20.41
N THR A 118 16.34 -5.23 -20.19
CA THR A 118 15.30 -4.64 -21.05
C THR A 118 14.39 -3.73 -20.25
N SER A 119 14.05 -2.57 -20.83
CA SER A 119 13.09 -1.63 -20.27
C SER A 119 11.86 -1.52 -21.15
N TRP A 120 10.70 -1.43 -20.51
CA TRP A 120 9.41 -1.30 -21.19
C TRP A 120 8.58 -0.17 -20.57
N PRO A 121 7.79 0.55 -21.40
CA PRO A 121 6.78 1.46 -20.91
C PRO A 121 5.50 0.70 -20.52
N PHE A 122 4.91 1.06 -19.39
CA PHE A 122 3.62 0.54 -18.94
C PHE A 122 2.71 1.69 -18.54
N ALA A 123 1.43 1.60 -18.91
CA ALA A 123 0.41 2.39 -18.27
C ALA A 123 0.02 1.71 -16.95
N VAL A 124 -0.14 2.48 -15.87
CA VAL A 124 -0.77 1.93 -14.66
C VAL A 124 -2.28 2.02 -14.85
N THR A 125 -3.00 0.91 -14.65
CA THR A 125 -4.43 0.78 -14.98
C THR A 125 -5.29 1.93 -14.45
N ILE A 126 -5.09 2.38 -13.20
CA ILE A 126 -5.83 3.54 -12.67
C ILE A 126 -5.71 4.78 -13.58
N TYR A 127 -4.52 5.11 -14.08
CA TYR A 127 -4.32 6.28 -14.93
C TYR A 127 -4.80 6.05 -16.36
N HIS A 128 -4.72 4.83 -16.87
CA HIS A 128 -5.32 4.51 -18.17
C HIS A 128 -6.84 4.60 -18.12
N GLN A 129 -7.48 4.10 -17.05
CA GLN A 129 -8.92 4.25 -16.81
C GLN A 129 -9.33 5.74 -16.73
N LEU A 130 -8.56 6.57 -16.02
CA LEU A 130 -8.81 8.02 -15.94
C LEU A 130 -8.58 8.73 -17.28
N HIS A 131 -7.57 8.33 -18.06
CA HIS A 131 -7.32 8.82 -19.41
C HIS A 131 -8.51 8.52 -20.33
N CYS A 132 -8.98 7.26 -20.35
CA CYS A 132 -10.15 6.85 -21.13
C CYS A 132 -11.41 7.59 -20.69
N LEU A 133 -11.62 7.78 -19.38
CA LEU A 133 -12.73 8.57 -18.86
C LEU A 133 -12.66 10.03 -19.35
N ASN A 134 -11.48 10.67 -19.32
CA ASN A 134 -11.32 12.03 -19.85
C ASN A 134 -11.54 12.10 -21.38
N PHE A 135 -11.13 11.07 -22.12
CA PHE A 135 -11.37 11.00 -23.56
C PHE A 135 -12.87 10.89 -23.88
N MET A 136 -13.62 10.07 -23.14
CA MET A 136 -15.08 9.99 -23.26
C MET A 136 -15.77 11.31 -22.93
N ARG A 137 -15.27 12.04 -21.91
CA ARG A 137 -15.75 13.40 -21.57
C ARG A 137 -15.55 14.36 -22.76
N TYR A 138 -14.36 14.35 -23.37
CA TYR A 138 -14.09 15.18 -24.54
C TYR A 138 -15.07 14.89 -25.68
N ASP A 139 -15.29 13.61 -25.99
CA ASP A 139 -16.24 13.19 -27.01
C ASP A 139 -17.67 13.70 -26.75
N LEU A 140 -18.13 13.61 -25.50
CA LEU A 140 -19.42 14.12 -25.06
C LEU A 140 -19.53 15.64 -25.25
N THR A 141 -18.50 16.39 -24.86
CA THR A 141 -18.52 17.87 -24.94
C THR A 141 -18.37 18.42 -26.36
N GLN A 142 -17.82 17.64 -27.29
CA GLN A 142 -17.55 18.07 -28.67
C GLN A 142 -18.62 17.61 -29.68
N SER A 143 -19.65 16.88 -29.26
CA SER A 143 -20.79 16.48 -30.12
C SER A 143 -20.40 15.92 -31.48
N LYS A 144 -19.70 14.77 -31.50
CA LYS A 144 -19.29 14.09 -32.75
C LYS A 144 -20.42 13.76 -33.74
N LYS A 145 -21.70 13.78 -33.32
CA LYS A 145 -22.87 13.46 -34.16
C LYS A 145 -23.71 14.67 -34.59
N GLY A 146 -23.20 15.90 -34.42
CA GLY A 146 -23.91 17.13 -34.81
C GLY A 146 -25.11 17.50 -33.92
N VAL A 147 -25.44 16.67 -32.92
CA VAL A 147 -26.46 16.94 -31.90
C VAL A 147 -25.75 17.40 -30.63
N LYS A 148 -26.02 18.64 -30.22
CA LYS A 148 -25.55 19.19 -28.94
C LYS A 148 -26.40 18.64 -27.79
N PRO A 149 -25.80 18.06 -26.74
CA PRO A 149 -26.51 17.66 -25.54
C PRO A 149 -27.28 18.83 -24.95
N THR A 150 -28.45 18.55 -24.35
CA THR A 150 -29.17 19.55 -23.57
C THR A 150 -28.41 19.85 -22.27
N LYS A 151 -28.73 20.97 -21.63
CA LYS A 151 -28.14 21.36 -20.35
C LYS A 151 -28.31 20.26 -19.29
N ASP A 152 -29.51 19.71 -19.15
CA ASP A 152 -29.79 18.65 -18.17
C ASP A 152 -28.97 17.37 -18.42
N VAL A 153 -28.74 17.03 -19.69
CA VAL A 153 -27.89 15.88 -20.07
C VAL A 153 -26.43 16.14 -19.68
N LEU A 154 -25.94 17.37 -19.86
CA LEU A 154 -24.57 17.74 -19.46
C LEU A 154 -24.42 17.75 -17.93
N GLU A 155 -25.38 18.28 -17.20
CA GLU A 155 -25.34 18.27 -15.73
C GLU A 155 -25.34 16.85 -15.16
N HIS A 156 -26.24 15.98 -15.67
CA HIS A 156 -26.29 14.59 -15.24
C HIS A 156 -25.01 13.84 -15.62
N ALA A 157 -24.50 14.03 -16.84
CA ALA A 157 -23.23 13.46 -17.24
C ALA A 157 -22.08 13.93 -16.35
N GLY A 158 -21.97 15.23 -16.05
CA GLY A 158 -20.93 15.77 -15.17
C GLY A 158 -20.86 15.06 -13.82
N HIS A 159 -22.02 14.85 -13.18
CA HIS A 159 -22.10 14.08 -11.94
C HIS A 159 -21.66 12.62 -12.14
N CYS A 160 -22.14 11.94 -13.18
CA CYS A 160 -21.78 10.54 -13.46
C CYS A 160 -20.29 10.35 -13.73
N TYR A 161 -19.68 11.25 -14.50
CA TYR A 161 -18.24 11.24 -14.76
C TYR A 161 -17.44 11.40 -13.47
N ASN A 162 -17.85 12.32 -12.59
CA ASN A 162 -17.23 12.48 -11.29
C ASN A 162 -17.42 11.25 -10.39
N TYR A 163 -18.59 10.62 -10.42
CA TYR A 163 -18.86 9.39 -9.69
C TYR A 163 -17.92 8.25 -10.13
N VAL A 164 -17.80 8.01 -11.44
CA VAL A 164 -16.92 6.99 -12.00
C VAL A 164 -15.45 7.30 -11.70
N ARG A 165 -15.04 8.57 -11.79
CA ARG A 165 -13.69 9.02 -11.41
C ARG A 165 -13.37 8.64 -9.97
N MET A 166 -14.28 8.90 -9.02
CA MET A 166 -14.09 8.53 -7.62
C MET A 166 -14.02 7.00 -7.43
N GLY A 167 -14.84 6.24 -8.16
CA GLY A 167 -14.78 4.78 -8.19
C GLY A 167 -13.43 4.23 -8.66
N ILE A 168 -12.90 4.78 -9.75
CA ILE A 168 -11.58 4.43 -10.29
C ILE A 168 -10.47 4.74 -9.28
N VAL A 169 -10.49 5.94 -8.69
CA VAL A 169 -9.50 6.34 -7.68
C VAL A 169 -9.59 5.46 -6.43
N CYS A 170 -10.80 5.10 -5.99
CA CYS A 170 -10.97 4.18 -4.88
C CYS A 170 -10.45 2.77 -5.19
N GLY A 171 -10.84 2.21 -6.34
CA GLY A 171 -10.38 0.89 -6.77
C GLY A 171 -8.86 0.82 -6.92
N SER A 172 -8.25 1.90 -7.41
CA SER A 172 -6.79 2.08 -7.50
C SER A 172 -6.11 0.82 -8.03
N ASP A 173 -6.53 0.43 -9.24
CA ASP A 173 -5.94 -0.72 -9.90
C ASP A 173 -4.50 -0.41 -10.30
N ILE A 174 -3.61 -1.29 -9.86
CA ILE A 174 -2.16 -1.14 -9.92
C ILE A 174 -1.53 -2.05 -10.97
N THR A 175 -2.38 -2.76 -11.71
CA THR A 175 -1.98 -3.60 -12.82
C THR A 175 -1.23 -2.77 -13.87
N LEU A 176 -0.20 -3.38 -14.44
CA LEU A 176 0.64 -2.82 -15.48
C LEU A 176 0.08 -3.27 -16.82
N GLU A 177 -0.36 -2.29 -17.60
CA GLU A 177 -0.89 -2.51 -18.92
C GLU A 177 0.20 -2.19 -19.95
N PRO A 178 0.71 -3.22 -20.66
CA PRO A 178 1.54 -2.97 -21.82
C PRO A 178 0.68 -2.28 -22.89
N ARG A 179 1.33 -1.49 -23.75
CA ARG A 179 0.66 -0.90 -24.91
C ARG A 179 0.17 -2.01 -25.85
N ILE A 180 -1.14 -2.22 -25.92
CA ILE A 180 -1.80 -3.14 -26.86
C ILE A 180 -2.90 -2.34 -27.58
N VAL A 181 -2.95 -2.42 -28.90
CA VAL A 181 -3.90 -1.69 -29.75
C VAL A 181 -5.05 -2.63 -30.09
N GLU A 182 -6.29 -2.39 -29.59
CA GLU A 182 -7.61 -2.73 -30.21
C GLU A 182 -8.82 -2.66 -29.24
N GLU A 183 -10.02 -2.56 -29.83
CA GLU A 183 -11.28 -1.90 -29.39
C GLU A 183 -12.28 -2.75 -28.55
N VAL A 184 -13.24 -2.09 -27.84
CA VAL A 184 -14.71 -2.41 -27.72
C VAL A 184 -15.33 -1.86 -26.39
N GLY A 185 -16.55 -1.29 -26.46
CA GLY A 185 -17.26 -0.59 -25.35
C GLY A 185 -18.54 -1.27 -24.81
N CYS A 186 -19.16 -0.69 -23.76
CA CYS A 186 -20.41 -1.20 -23.11
C CYS A 186 -21.33 -0.09 -22.53
N ASN A 187 -22.64 -0.35 -22.58
CA ASN A 187 -23.73 0.56 -22.20
C ASN A 187 -24.40 0.18 -20.85
N ASN A 188 -24.55 1.19 -19.99
CA ASN A 188 -25.50 1.39 -18.86
C ASN A 188 -25.33 0.62 -17.53
N PRO A 189 -24.97 1.31 -16.43
CA PRO A 189 -25.38 0.93 -15.08
C PRO A 189 -26.02 2.08 -14.27
N ALA A 190 -26.95 1.70 -13.39
CA ALA A 190 -27.63 2.58 -12.44
C ALA A 190 -26.66 3.23 -11.42
N PRO A 191 -27.02 4.39 -10.84
CA PRO A 191 -26.19 5.06 -9.84
C PRO A 191 -26.09 4.22 -8.56
N PRO A 192 -24.92 4.15 -7.92
CA PRO A 192 -24.80 3.48 -6.63
C PRO A 192 -25.44 4.27 -5.49
N ALA A 193 -25.79 3.55 -4.43
CA ALA A 193 -26.40 4.10 -3.23
C ALA A 193 -25.44 5.06 -2.50
N LEU A 194 -25.95 6.22 -2.10
CA LEU A 194 -25.23 7.20 -1.29
C LEU A 194 -24.90 6.63 0.10
N GLY A 195 -23.69 6.91 0.59
CA GLY A 195 -23.29 6.66 1.99
C GLY A 195 -22.69 5.28 2.29
N VAL A 196 -22.30 4.50 1.28
CA VAL A 196 -21.64 3.21 1.49
C VAL A 196 -20.11 3.41 1.59
N PRO A 197 -19.46 2.98 2.68
CA PRO A 197 -18.01 3.03 2.77
C PRO A 197 -17.38 2.03 1.78
N HIS A 198 -16.47 2.52 0.95
CA HIS A 198 -15.69 1.69 0.04
C HIS A 198 -14.29 1.46 0.62
N ILE A 199 -13.82 0.21 0.59
CA ILE A 199 -12.43 -0.13 0.90
C ILE A 199 -11.63 0.06 -0.39
N CYS A 200 -10.82 1.10 -0.38
CA CYS A 200 -9.98 1.54 -1.47
C CYS A 200 -8.52 1.08 -1.26
N ARG A 201 -7.68 1.30 -2.27
CA ARG A 201 -6.22 1.35 -2.06
C ARG A 201 -5.79 2.81 -1.96
N ASP A 202 -4.68 3.05 -1.26
CA ASP A 202 -4.13 4.39 -1.14
C ASP A 202 -3.55 4.89 -2.47
N TRP A 203 -4.37 5.65 -3.21
CA TRP A 203 -4.00 6.23 -4.49
C TRP A 203 -2.85 7.24 -4.39
N THR A 204 -2.60 7.82 -3.22
CA THR A 204 -1.53 8.80 -3.04
C THR A 204 -0.15 8.15 -3.13
N GLN A 205 -0.01 6.94 -2.55
CA GLN A 205 1.21 6.11 -2.69
C GLN A 205 1.47 5.74 -4.16
N ILE A 206 0.40 5.45 -4.92
CA ILE A 206 0.51 5.18 -6.36
C ILE A 206 0.94 6.44 -7.12
N ARG A 207 0.37 7.60 -6.80
CA ARG A 207 0.69 8.88 -7.44
C ARG A 207 2.12 9.32 -7.19
N GLU A 208 2.60 9.17 -5.97
CA GLU A 208 3.99 9.45 -5.62
C GLU A 208 4.93 8.56 -6.43
N PHE A 209 4.71 7.25 -6.42
CA PHE A 209 5.52 6.31 -7.18
C PHE A 209 5.55 6.61 -8.68
N VAL A 210 4.38 6.79 -9.32
CA VAL A 210 4.30 7.08 -10.76
C VAL A 210 4.91 8.44 -11.07
N GLY A 211 4.65 9.45 -10.24
CA GLY A 211 5.24 10.78 -10.39
C GLY A 211 6.76 10.72 -10.36
N GLU A 212 7.36 10.11 -9.35
CA GLU A 212 8.82 9.97 -9.30
C GLU A 212 9.39 9.15 -10.45
N ASN A 213 8.74 8.05 -10.82
CA ASN A 213 9.17 7.22 -11.95
C ASN A 213 9.16 8.03 -13.25
N TYR A 214 8.09 8.79 -13.49
CA TYR A 214 7.96 9.65 -14.67
C TYR A 214 9.06 10.69 -14.72
N HIS A 215 9.28 11.45 -13.64
CA HIS A 215 10.32 12.50 -13.61
C HIS A 215 11.73 11.95 -13.86
N ARG A 216 12.05 10.76 -13.31
CA ARG A 216 13.35 10.11 -13.54
C ARG A 216 13.53 9.58 -14.97
N ASN A 217 12.45 9.37 -15.73
CA ASN A 217 12.47 8.65 -17.00
C ASN A 217 11.80 9.41 -18.16
N ILE A 218 11.56 10.71 -18.01
CA ILE A 218 10.76 11.52 -18.94
C ILE A 218 11.22 11.39 -20.40
N ASP A 219 12.54 11.47 -20.65
CA ASP A 219 13.11 11.37 -22.01
C ASP A 219 12.84 10.02 -22.67
N TYR A 220 12.89 8.94 -21.88
CA TYR A 220 12.58 7.60 -22.36
C TYR A 220 11.09 7.48 -22.68
N LEU A 221 10.24 7.92 -21.75
CA LEU A 221 8.79 7.79 -21.89
C LEU A 221 8.27 8.58 -23.09
N ILE A 222 8.71 9.83 -23.28
CA ILE A 222 8.33 10.63 -24.46
C ILE A 222 8.66 9.90 -25.77
N ARG A 223 9.85 9.32 -25.89
CA ARG A 223 10.26 8.58 -27.11
C ARG A 223 9.52 7.26 -27.31
N SER A 224 9.08 6.62 -26.22
CA SER A 224 8.48 5.28 -26.26
C SER A 224 6.95 5.29 -26.29
N THR A 225 6.31 6.40 -25.90
CA THR A 225 4.84 6.52 -25.82
C THR A 225 4.26 7.62 -26.71
N GLY A 226 5.11 8.49 -27.28
CA GLY A 226 4.70 9.51 -28.26
C GLY A 226 4.31 8.95 -29.62
#